data_AF-A0A2N0LT75-F1
#
_entry.id   AF-A0A2N0LT75-F1
#
_cell.length_a   1.000
_cell.length_b   1.000
_cell.length_c   1.000
_cell.angle_alpha   90.00
_cell.angle_beta   90.00
_cell.angle_gamma   90.00
#
_symmetry.space_group_name_H-M   'P 1'
#
loop_
_entity.id
_entity.type
_entity.pdbx_description
1 polymer ?
#
loop_
_entity_poly.entity_id
_entity_poly.type
_entity_poly.pdbx_seq_one_letter_code
_entity_poly.pdbx_strand_id
1 'polypeptide(L)'
;MRVAGFGQRWYEVTEYLVGPAISLPMGFETMNKDTWEIIPADLQNIIIQEGAKMELENLRLAAVWNETAVSVNTDAGMIYQPYDETMLDFIYLGQVLPNWIKRVGPTEIALFNEKVAPFAGVSIEADGSIAVK
;
A
#
# COMPACT_ATOMS: atom_id res chain seq x y z
N MET A 1 8.06 -8.84 18.74
CA MET A 1 7.23 -8.06 17.80
C MET A 1 6.77 -8.98 16.69
N ARG A 2 5.48 -9.03 16.34
CA ARG A 2 4.98 -9.87 15.21
C ARG A 2 4.96 -8.99 13.95
N VAL A 3 6.08 -8.92 13.25
CA VAL A 3 6.19 -8.24 11.95
C VAL A 3 5.97 -9.22 10.81
N ALA A 4 5.75 -8.69 9.60
CA ALA A 4 5.52 -9.47 8.39
C ALA A 4 6.60 -10.56 8.21
N GLY A 5 6.17 -11.76 7.85
CA GLY A 5 7.01 -12.93 7.66
C GLY A 5 7.49 -13.58 8.96
N PHE A 6 8.11 -12.81 9.86
CA PHE A 6 8.67 -13.36 11.10
C PHE A 6 7.59 -13.86 12.05
N GLY A 7 6.49 -13.10 12.19
CA GLY A 7 5.34 -13.50 13.01
C GLY A 7 4.66 -14.78 12.50
N GLN A 8 4.81 -15.10 11.22
CA GLN A 8 4.30 -16.31 10.56
C GLN A 8 5.37 -17.39 10.40
N ARG A 9 6.60 -17.15 10.90
CA ARG A 9 7.74 -18.07 10.87
C ARG A 9 8.15 -18.50 9.46
N TRP A 10 8.11 -17.59 8.50
CA TRP A 10 8.50 -17.93 7.11
C TRP A 10 9.95 -18.41 6.98
N TYR A 11 10.83 -17.94 7.87
CA TYR A 11 12.22 -18.42 7.98
C TYR A 11 12.33 -19.94 8.26
N GLU A 12 11.27 -20.61 8.71
CA GLU A 12 11.26 -22.07 8.91
C GLU A 12 11.02 -22.84 7.60
N VAL A 13 10.51 -22.19 6.54
CA VAL A 13 10.01 -22.85 5.33
C VAL A 13 10.48 -22.23 4.01
N THR A 14 11.16 -21.08 4.03
CA THR A 14 11.75 -20.46 2.86
C THR A 14 13.06 -19.76 3.21
N GLU A 15 14.01 -19.80 2.28
CA GLU A 15 15.32 -19.17 2.44
C GLU A 15 15.31 -17.70 2.03
N TYR A 16 14.46 -17.31 1.08
CA TYR A 16 14.50 -15.99 0.47
C TYR A 16 13.40 -15.07 0.98
N LEU A 17 13.79 -13.86 1.37
CA LEU A 17 12.90 -12.73 1.61
C LEU A 17 13.00 -11.80 0.40
N VAL A 18 12.13 -11.99 -0.59
CA VAL A 18 12.09 -11.16 -1.81
C VAL A 18 11.17 -9.96 -1.62
N GLY A 19 11.63 -8.79 -2.03
CA GLY A 19 10.92 -7.52 -1.90
C GLY A 19 11.48 -6.70 -0.74
N PRO A 20 10.67 -6.10 0.15
CA PRO A 20 9.21 -6.09 0.09
C PRO A 20 8.70 -5.01 -0.86
N ALA A 21 7.53 -5.25 -1.46
CA ALA A 21 6.64 -4.14 -1.79
C ALA A 21 6.28 -3.45 -0.47
N ILE A 22 6.43 -2.12 -0.41
CA ILE A 22 6.23 -1.32 0.80
C ILE A 22 4.89 -1.69 1.44
N SER A 23 4.90 -2.12 2.71
CA SER A 23 3.65 -2.32 3.45
C SER A 23 3.07 -0.96 3.77
N LEU A 24 1.98 -0.62 3.09
CA LEU A 24 1.07 0.46 3.44
C LEU A 24 -0.21 -0.21 3.96
N PRO A 25 -0.42 -0.32 5.29
CA PRO A 25 -1.66 -0.88 5.81
C PRO A 25 -2.81 0.08 5.47
N MET A 26 -3.43 -0.15 4.32
CA MET A 26 -4.66 0.51 3.90
C MET A 26 -5.83 -0.40 4.30
N GLY A 27 -6.23 -0.30 5.56
CA GLY A 27 -7.49 -0.87 6.04
C GLY A 27 -8.59 0.17 5.93
N PHE A 28 -9.72 -0.20 5.33
CA PHE A 28 -10.93 0.62 5.42
C PHE A 28 -11.80 0.07 6.54
N GLU A 29 -12.00 0.86 7.59
CA GLU A 29 -13.06 0.58 8.55
C GLU A 29 -14.39 0.94 7.89
N THR A 30 -15.24 -0.06 7.69
CA THR A 30 -16.53 0.12 7.01
C THR A 30 -17.67 -0.22 7.95
N MET A 31 -18.76 0.55 7.85
CA MET A 31 -19.97 0.35 8.62
C MET A 31 -21.16 0.30 7.67
N ASN A 32 -22.16 -0.52 8.00
CA ASN A 32 -23.44 -0.48 7.32
C ASN A 32 -24.04 0.93 7.41
N LYS A 33 -24.55 1.43 6.28
CA LYS A 33 -25.08 2.80 6.18
C LYS A 33 -26.22 3.06 7.16
N ASP A 34 -27.21 2.18 7.22
CA ASP A 34 -28.38 2.36 8.08
C ASP A 34 -27.97 2.35 9.57
N THR A 35 -26.97 1.56 9.92
CA THR A 35 -26.37 1.55 11.26
C THR A 35 -25.62 2.84 11.56
N TRP A 36 -24.87 3.37 10.58
CA TRP A 36 -24.19 4.66 10.74
C TRP A 36 -25.20 5.79 10.98
N GLU A 37 -26.28 5.84 10.20
CA GLU A 37 -27.27 6.93 10.22
C GLU A 37 -28.08 7.01 11.54
N ILE A 38 -28.19 5.92 12.30
CA ILE A 38 -28.83 5.94 13.61
C ILE A 38 -27.90 6.41 14.75
N ILE A 39 -26.58 6.52 14.51
CA ILE A 39 -25.63 7.00 15.51
C ILE A 39 -25.78 8.53 15.64
N PRO A 40 -25.88 9.07 16.87
CA PRO A 40 -25.85 10.50 17.12
C PRO A 40 -24.66 11.22 16.45
N ALA A 41 -24.90 12.41 15.90
CA ALA A 41 -23.91 13.14 15.10
C ALA A 41 -22.61 13.48 15.87
N ASP A 42 -22.71 13.71 17.18
CA ASP A 42 -21.54 13.91 18.05
C ASP A 42 -20.68 12.65 18.15
N LEU A 43 -21.30 11.47 18.26
CA LEU A 43 -20.59 10.19 18.27
C LEU A 43 -20.02 9.83 16.90
N GLN A 44 -20.74 10.12 15.80
CA GLN A 44 -20.20 9.99 14.43
C GLN A 44 -18.91 10.82 14.26
N ASN A 45 -18.93 12.07 14.74
CA ASN A 45 -17.77 12.95 14.70
C ASN A 45 -16.59 12.40 15.51
N ILE A 46 -16.85 11.85 16.70
CA ILE A 46 -15.81 11.19 17.52
C ILE A 46 -15.21 10.01 16.76
N ILE A 47 -16.02 9.15 16.14
CA ILE A 47 -15.52 7.99 15.37
C ILE A 47 -14.61 8.44 14.21
N ILE A 48 -15.02 9.48 13.46
CA ILE A 48 -14.20 10.03 12.37
C ILE A 48 -12.87 10.58 12.90
N GLN A 49 -12.90 11.31 14.02
CA GLN A 49 -11.70 11.90 14.62
C GLN A 49 -10.73 10.83 15.14
N GLU A 50 -11.23 9.81 15.83
CA GLU A 50 -10.40 8.70 16.30
C GLU A 50 -9.85 7.87 15.12
N GLY A 51 -10.64 7.69 14.06
CA GLY A 51 -10.19 7.07 12.82
C GLY A 51 -9.01 7.81 12.19
N ALA A 52 -9.06 9.14 12.09
CA ALA A 52 -7.97 9.96 11.56
C ALA A 52 -6.69 9.89 12.43
N LYS A 53 -6.84 9.85 13.76
CA LYS A 53 -5.69 9.66 14.68
C LYS A 53 -5.05 8.29 14.50
N MET A 54 -5.88 7.25 14.38
CA MET A 54 -5.44 5.88 14.14
C MET A 54 -4.72 5.74 12.80
N GLU A 55 -5.24 6.37 11.73
CA GLU A 55 -4.59 6.39 10.41
C GLU A 55 -3.17 6.97 10.50
N LEU A 56 -3.01 8.13 11.16
CA LEU A 56 -1.70 8.76 11.32
C LEU A 56 -0.72 7.89 12.11
N GLU A 57 -1.17 7.27 13.20
CA GLU A 57 -0.33 6.36 14.00
C GLU A 57 0.04 5.09 13.22
N ASN A 58 -0.90 4.52 12.45
CA ASN A 58 -0.62 3.38 11.60
C ASN A 58 0.40 3.70 10.51
N LEU A 59 0.30 4.87 9.86
CA LEU A 59 1.29 5.32 8.87
C LEU A 59 2.68 5.49 9.50
N ARG A 60 2.74 6.05 10.72
CA ARG A 60 3.99 6.18 11.47
C ARG A 60 4.61 4.82 11.80
N LEU A 61 3.79 3.85 12.23
CA LEU A 61 4.25 2.50 12.57
C LEU A 61 4.66 1.69 11.33
N ALA A 62 3.95 1.83 10.21
CA ALA A 62 4.22 1.11 8.97
C ALA A 62 5.65 1.33 8.47
N ALA A 63 6.15 2.57 8.53
CA ALA A 63 7.53 2.89 8.17
C ALA A 63 8.54 2.07 8.99
N VAL A 64 8.35 2.03 10.32
CA VAL A 64 9.21 1.27 11.24
C VAL A 64 9.09 -0.24 11.02
N TRP A 65 7.87 -0.72 10.74
CA TRP A 65 7.62 -2.14 10.52
C TRP A 65 8.28 -2.67 9.26
N ASN A 66 8.34 -1.89 8.18
CA ASN A 66 9.03 -2.29 6.95
C ASN A 66 10.53 -2.55 7.21
N GLU A 67 11.20 -1.63 7.89
CA GLU A 67 12.62 -1.79 8.25
C GLU A 67 12.84 -2.96 9.22
N THR A 68 12.02 -3.01 10.28
CA THR A 68 12.16 -4.05 11.31
C THR A 68 11.87 -5.44 10.75
N ALA A 69 10.91 -5.57 9.83
CA ALA A 69 10.55 -6.84 9.21
C ALA A 69 11.73 -7.45 8.44
N VAL A 70 12.48 -6.65 7.68
CA VAL A 70 13.68 -7.13 6.99
C VAL A 70 14.70 -7.64 8.01
N SER A 71 15.05 -6.80 8.99
CA SER A 71 16.08 -7.12 9.99
C SER A 71 15.80 -8.44 10.72
N VAL A 72 14.60 -8.61 11.28
CA VAL A 72 14.34 -9.80 12.12
C VAL A 72 14.27 -11.10 11.31
N ASN A 73 13.87 -11.04 10.03
CA ASN A 73 13.85 -12.22 9.16
C ASN A 73 15.28 -12.56 8.69
N THR A 74 16.11 -11.56 8.39
CA THR A 74 17.53 -11.80 8.06
C THR A 74 18.32 -12.33 9.25
N ASP A 75 18.06 -11.82 10.46
CA ASP A 75 18.66 -12.32 11.70
C ASP A 75 18.27 -13.78 11.98
N ALA A 76 17.10 -14.22 11.47
CA ALA A 76 16.64 -15.61 11.53
C ALA A 76 17.20 -16.51 10.41
N GLY A 77 18.07 -15.98 9.54
CA GLY A 77 18.79 -16.74 8.51
C GLY A 77 18.24 -16.62 7.08
N MET A 78 17.23 -15.78 6.84
CA MET A 78 16.74 -15.55 5.47
C MET A 78 17.68 -14.63 4.67
N ILE A 79 17.78 -14.88 3.37
CA ILE A 79 18.52 -14.05 2.41
C ILE A 79 17.58 -12.95 1.91
N TYR A 80 17.92 -11.71 2.23
CA TYR A 80 17.19 -10.55 1.71
C TYR A 80 17.57 -10.29 0.24
N GLN A 81 16.55 -10.25 -0.62
CA GLN A 81 16.71 -9.92 -2.04
C GLN A 81 15.73 -8.79 -2.39
N PRO A 82 16.20 -7.53 -2.49
CA PRO A 82 15.35 -6.41 -2.88
C PRO A 82 14.89 -6.56 -4.33
N TYR A 83 13.76 -5.93 -4.66
CA TYR A 83 13.39 -5.74 -6.05
C TYR A 83 14.41 -4.84 -6.75
N ASP A 84 14.85 -5.24 -7.93
CA ASP A 84 15.58 -4.37 -8.83
C ASP A 84 14.64 -3.53 -9.71
N GLU A 85 15.19 -2.53 -10.39
CA GLU A 85 14.41 -1.63 -11.26
C GLU A 85 13.66 -2.40 -12.36
N THR A 86 14.24 -3.47 -12.92
CA THR A 86 13.60 -4.26 -13.97
C THR A 86 12.37 -5.00 -13.46
N MET A 87 12.45 -5.56 -12.24
CA MET A 87 11.31 -6.18 -11.57
C MET A 87 10.23 -5.16 -11.26
N LEU A 88 10.60 -3.98 -10.75
CA LEU A 88 9.65 -2.92 -10.42
C LEU A 88 8.95 -2.38 -11.67
N ASP A 89 9.67 -2.15 -12.77
CA ASP A 89 9.11 -1.71 -14.04
C ASP A 89 8.15 -2.76 -14.61
N PHE A 90 8.55 -4.04 -14.59
CA PHE A 90 7.68 -5.12 -15.03
C PHE A 90 6.38 -5.17 -14.20
N ILE A 91 6.49 -5.11 -12.88
CA ILE A 91 5.33 -5.16 -11.98
C ILE A 91 4.45 -3.93 -12.18
N TYR A 92 4.99 -2.72 -12.04
CA TYR A 92 4.19 -1.49 -12.01
C TYR A 92 3.79 -1.01 -13.41
N LEU A 93 4.74 -0.87 -14.32
CA LEU A 93 4.50 -0.32 -15.66
C LEU A 93 4.03 -1.40 -16.64
N GLY A 94 4.47 -2.64 -16.45
CA GLY A 94 4.08 -3.77 -17.31
C GLY A 94 2.75 -4.42 -16.93
N GLN A 95 2.42 -4.52 -15.64
CA GLN A 95 1.24 -5.26 -15.17
C GLN A 95 0.21 -4.39 -14.46
N VAL A 96 0.60 -3.67 -13.40
CA VAL A 96 -0.37 -2.99 -12.51
C VAL A 96 -1.06 -1.83 -13.22
N LEU A 97 -0.29 -0.85 -13.70
CA LEU A 97 -0.84 0.39 -14.24
C LEU A 97 -1.63 0.16 -15.54
N PRO A 98 -1.16 -0.64 -16.54
CA PRO A 98 -1.94 -0.93 -17.74
C PRO A 98 -3.26 -1.64 -17.44
N ASN A 99 -3.26 -2.59 -16.49
CA ASN A 99 -4.49 -3.30 -16.14
C ASN A 99 -5.43 -2.42 -15.31
N TRP A 100 -4.92 -1.50 -14.51
CA TRP A 100 -5.74 -0.50 -13.83
C TRP A 100 -6.41 0.45 -14.83
N ILE A 101 -5.64 1.00 -15.78
CA ILE A 101 -6.15 1.89 -16.86
C ILE A 101 -7.30 1.25 -17.62
N LYS A 102 -7.20 -0.04 -17.97
CA LYS A 102 -8.28 -0.77 -18.67
C LYS A 102 -9.59 -0.87 -17.89
N ARG A 103 -9.56 -0.72 -16.57
CA ARG A 103 -10.73 -0.89 -15.69
C ARG A 103 -11.38 0.42 -15.28
N VAL A 104 -10.64 1.52 -15.34
CA VAL A 104 -11.10 2.83 -14.85
C VAL A 104 -11.48 3.75 -15.99
N GLY A 105 -12.19 4.83 -15.67
CA GLY A 105 -12.60 5.83 -16.63
C GLY A 105 -11.64 7.02 -16.71
N PRO A 106 -11.93 7.99 -17.59
CA PRO A 106 -11.14 9.22 -17.72
C PRO A 106 -11.11 10.06 -16.44
N THR A 107 -12.13 9.96 -15.59
CA THR A 107 -12.20 10.69 -14.31
C THR A 107 -11.14 10.20 -13.32
N GLU A 108 -10.99 8.89 -13.15
CA GLU A 108 -9.97 8.31 -12.27
C GLU A 108 -8.57 8.55 -12.82
N ILE A 109 -8.38 8.49 -14.15
CA ILE A 109 -7.11 8.81 -14.80
C ILE A 109 -6.71 10.26 -14.54
N ALA A 110 -7.64 11.21 -14.66
CA ALA A 110 -7.40 12.61 -14.35
C ALA A 110 -6.99 12.80 -12.88
N LEU A 111 -7.68 12.12 -11.95
CA LEU A 111 -7.36 12.16 -10.53
C LEU A 111 -5.97 11.57 -10.23
N PHE A 112 -5.61 10.45 -10.86
CA PHE A 112 -4.28 9.86 -10.75
C PHE A 112 -3.21 10.83 -11.23
N ASN A 113 -3.39 11.43 -12.40
CA ASN A 113 -2.44 12.39 -12.97
C ASN A 113 -2.28 13.64 -12.10
N GLU A 114 -3.33 14.07 -11.40
CA GLU A 114 -3.26 15.21 -10.50
C GLU A 114 -2.58 14.87 -9.17
N LYS A 115 -2.95 13.73 -8.56
CA LYS A 115 -2.63 13.43 -7.15
C LYS A 115 -1.49 12.43 -6.95
N VAL A 116 -1.28 11.51 -7.90
CA VAL A 116 -0.35 10.37 -7.74
C VAL A 116 0.85 10.49 -8.66
N ALA A 117 0.62 10.85 -9.93
CA ALA A 117 1.67 11.00 -10.95
C ALA A 117 2.90 11.83 -10.50
N PRO A 118 2.77 12.96 -9.76
CA PRO A 118 3.93 13.71 -9.28
C PRO A 118 4.86 12.92 -8.35
N PHE A 119 4.32 11.94 -7.63
CA PHE A 119 5.09 11.10 -6.71
C PHE A 119 5.55 9.79 -7.37
N ALA A 120 4.75 9.29 -8.33
CA ALA A 120 5.02 8.03 -9.01
C ALA A 120 5.99 8.16 -10.19
N GLY A 121 6.35 9.38 -10.61
CA GLY A 121 7.26 9.60 -11.74
C GLY A 121 6.68 9.19 -13.10
N VAL A 122 5.36 9.06 -13.21
CA VAL A 122 4.67 8.64 -14.44
C VAL A 122 3.41 9.46 -14.66
N SER A 123 3.01 9.67 -15.92
CA SER A 123 1.68 10.18 -16.29
C SER A 123 0.98 9.22 -17.25
N ILE A 124 -0.35 9.33 -17.29
CA ILE A 124 -1.20 8.58 -18.20
C ILE A 124 -1.78 9.55 -19.22
N GLU A 125 -1.54 9.30 -20.49
CA GLU A 125 -2.03 10.13 -21.59
C GLU A 125 -3.53 9.88 -21.85
N ALA A 126 -4.15 10.74 -22.66
CA ALA A 126 -5.58 10.65 -22.96
C ALA A 126 -6.00 9.35 -23.67
N ASP A 127 -5.07 8.71 -24.37
CA ASP A 127 -5.27 7.41 -25.03
C ASP A 127 -4.97 6.20 -24.12
N GLY A 128 -4.62 6.46 -22.85
CA GLY A 128 -4.27 5.43 -21.87
C GLY A 128 -2.83 4.94 -21.96
N SER A 129 -1.98 5.53 -22.80
CA SER A 129 -0.55 5.24 -22.80
C SER A 129 0.14 5.81 -21.55
N ILE A 130 1.22 5.17 -21.12
CA ILE A 130 1.99 5.56 -19.93
C ILE A 130 3.25 6.29 -20.39
N ALA A 131 3.47 7.49 -19.85
CA ALA A 131 4.69 8.26 -20.04
C ALA A 131 5.50 8.29 -18.74
N VAL A 132 6.77 7.87 -18.79
CA VAL A 132 7.71 7.95 -17.67
C VAL A 132 8.42 9.31 -17.71
N LYS A 133 8.58 9.96 -16.55
CA LYS A 133 9.18 11.30 -16.41
C LYS A 133 10.60 11.26 -15.89
#